data_AF-A0A6L3V1I1-F1
#
_entry.id   AF-A0A6L3V1I1-F1
#
_cell.length_a   1.000
_cell.length_b   1.000
_cell.length_c   1.000
_cell.angle_alpha   90.00
_cell.angle_beta   90.00
_cell.angle_gamma   90.00
#
_symmetry.space_group_name_H-M   'P 1'
#
loop_
_entity.id
_entity.type
_entity.pdbx_description
1 polymer ?
#
loop_
_entity_poly.entity_id
_entity_poly.type
_entity_poly.pdbx_seq_one_letter_code
_entity_poly.pdbx_strand_id
1 'polypeptide(L)'
;MKEKNNRYIWIEAEEWAEGEWNVEDDNLDVTVTFSDRSKWIASFFTYKNIQTLREKNAETGECMKGAYLWSSAMVLIDIASRERIYEVIDYLIEKDEFESVFTRYPDVDVEDDYLYPEGFFKMSNK
;
A
#
# COMPACT_ATOMS: atom_id res chain seq x y z
N MET A 1 -7.20 11.30 15.05
CA MET A 1 -7.10 11.51 13.59
C MET A 1 -5.67 11.26 13.16
N LYS A 2 -5.47 10.55 12.07
CA LYS A 2 -4.14 10.37 11.47
C LYS A 2 -3.65 11.71 10.94
N GLU A 3 -2.38 12.01 11.17
CA GLU A 3 -1.75 13.25 10.71
C GLU A 3 -0.82 12.96 9.54
N LYS A 4 -0.91 13.76 8.48
CA LYS A 4 -0.09 13.61 7.28
C LYS A 4 1.40 13.51 7.60
N ASN A 5 1.91 14.39 8.45
CA ASN A 5 3.35 14.52 8.67
C ASN A 5 3.94 13.47 9.63
N ASN A 6 3.13 12.55 10.16
CA ASN A 6 3.53 11.61 11.21
C ASN A 6 3.43 10.15 10.74
N ARG A 7 3.86 9.88 9.52
CA ARG A 7 3.80 8.56 8.87
C ARG A 7 5.12 8.16 8.22
N TYR A 8 5.37 6.86 8.18
CA TYR A 8 6.38 6.20 7.38
C TYR A 8 5.65 5.32 6.37
N ILE A 9 5.98 5.49 5.08
CA ILE A 9 5.38 4.70 4.00
C ILE A 9 6.48 3.83 3.40
N TRP A 10 6.25 2.52 3.48
CA TRP A 10 7.02 1.51 2.78
C TRP A 10 6.24 1.04 1.55
N ILE A 11 6.92 0.95 0.41
CA ILE A 11 6.37 0.55 -0.87
C ILE A 11 7.16 -0.67 -1.34
N GLU A 12 6.50 -1.81 -1.49
CA GLU A 12 7.14 -3.08 -1.84
C GLU A 12 8.03 -2.99 -3.08
N ALA A 13 7.56 -2.28 -4.11
CA ALA A 13 8.27 -2.16 -5.37
C ALA A 13 9.60 -1.40 -5.30
N GLU A 14 9.88 -0.69 -4.20
CA GLU A 14 11.20 -0.08 -3.95
C GLU A 14 12.27 -1.11 -3.59
N GLU A 15 11.87 -2.33 -3.20
CA GLU A 15 12.75 -3.44 -2.87
C GLU A 15 13.00 -4.38 -4.07
N TRP A 16 12.28 -4.18 -5.19
CA TRP A 16 12.42 -4.99 -6.39
C TRP A 16 13.73 -4.68 -7.14
N ALA A 17 14.11 -5.55 -8.07
CA ALA A 17 15.31 -5.31 -8.86
C ALA A 17 15.11 -4.11 -9.81
N GLU A 18 16.22 -3.45 -10.16
CA GLU A 18 16.20 -2.30 -11.07
C GLU A 18 15.50 -2.67 -12.39
N GLY A 19 14.49 -1.88 -12.76
CA GLY A 19 13.71 -2.07 -13.98
C GLY A 19 12.50 -3.01 -13.86
N GLU A 20 12.26 -3.64 -12.71
CA GLU A 20 11.07 -4.48 -12.50
C GLU A 20 9.82 -3.65 -12.18
N TRP A 21 9.97 -2.48 -11.55
CA TRP A 21 8.84 -1.62 -11.20
C TRP A 21 8.33 -0.82 -12.41
N ASN A 22 7.26 -1.30 -13.01
CA ASN A 22 6.46 -0.64 -14.02
C ASN A 22 5.27 0.09 -13.37
N VAL A 23 5.47 1.38 -13.07
CA VAL A 23 4.47 2.24 -12.43
C VAL A 23 3.12 2.32 -13.16
N GLU A 24 3.04 1.95 -14.43
CA GLU A 24 1.78 1.95 -15.18
C GLU A 24 1.03 0.62 -15.15
N ASP A 25 1.69 -0.51 -14.89
CA ASP A 25 1.15 -1.86 -15.15
C ASP A 25 1.49 -2.89 -14.07
N ASP A 26 1.65 -2.45 -12.82
CA ASP A 26 1.93 -3.34 -11.69
C ASP A 26 0.85 -3.34 -10.62
N ASN A 27 1.01 -4.31 -9.72
CA ASN A 27 0.42 -4.30 -8.39
C ASN A 27 1.52 -4.46 -7.34
N LEU A 28 1.36 -3.79 -6.20
CA LEU A 28 2.35 -3.75 -5.12
C LEU A 28 1.68 -3.53 -3.77
N ASP A 29 2.33 -3.98 -2.70
CA ASP A 29 1.90 -3.70 -1.34
C ASP A 29 2.46 -2.35 -0.83
N VAL A 30 1.60 -1.60 -0.15
CA VAL A 30 1.96 -0.37 0.56
C VAL A 30 1.62 -0.53 2.03
N THR A 31 2.62 -0.32 2.88
CA THR A 31 2.45 -0.23 4.33
C THR A 31 2.57 1.22 4.78
N VAL A 32 1.61 1.67 5.58
CA VAL A 32 1.65 2.97 6.25
C VAL A 32 1.72 2.73 7.75
N THR A 33 2.84 3.10 8.35
CA THR A 33 3.02 3.12 9.80
C THR A 33 2.92 4.55 10.30
N PHE A 34 2.18 4.79 11.37
CA PHE A 34 2.15 6.09 12.03
C PHE A 34 3.00 6.11 13.30
N SER A 35 3.39 7.32 13.73
CA SER A 35 4.19 7.52 14.96
C SER A 35 3.55 6.98 16.25
N ASP A 36 2.26 6.67 16.24
CA ASP A 36 1.52 6.01 17.34
C ASP A 36 1.65 4.48 17.31
N ARG A 37 2.57 3.94 16.49
CA ARG A 37 2.82 2.51 16.23
C ARG A 37 1.74 1.79 15.43
N SER A 38 0.63 2.44 15.10
CA SER A 38 -0.36 1.81 14.22
C SER A 38 0.21 1.53 12.84
N LYS A 39 -0.10 0.34 12.32
CA LYS A 39 0.37 -0.13 11.01
C LYS A 39 -0.81 -0.55 10.15
N TRP A 40 -0.76 -0.16 8.88
CA TRP A 40 -1.86 -0.35 7.94
C TRP A 40 -1.32 -0.81 6.60
N ILE A 41 -2.06 -1.66 5.90
CA ILE A 41 -1.66 -2.21 4.60
C ILE A 41 -2.77 -2.09 3.57
N ALA A 42 -2.37 -1.84 2.32
CA ALA A 42 -3.21 -1.95 1.14
C ALA A 42 -2.38 -2.47 -0.04
N SER A 43 -3.00 -3.26 -0.91
CA SER A 43 -2.40 -3.71 -2.16
C SER A 43 -2.91 -2.82 -3.29
N PHE A 44 -2.02 -2.02 -3.87
CA PHE A 44 -2.34 -1.12 -4.96
C PHE A 44 -2.24 -1.86 -6.29
N PHE A 45 -3.24 -1.70 -7.15
CA PHE A 45 -3.27 -2.26 -8.50
C PHE A 45 -3.51 -1.12 -9.48
N THR A 46 -2.66 -1.00 -10.50
CA THR A 46 -2.97 -0.08 -11.60
C THR A 46 -4.14 -0.59 -12.44
N TYR A 47 -4.94 0.32 -13.00
CA TYR A 47 -6.03 -0.10 -13.90
C TYR A 47 -5.54 -0.91 -15.10
N LYS A 48 -4.34 -0.60 -15.61
CA LYS A 48 -3.70 -1.36 -16.69
C LYS A 48 -3.32 -2.77 -16.21
N ASN A 49 -2.76 -2.90 -15.00
CA ASN A 49 -2.45 -4.22 -14.42
C ASN A 49 -3.68 -5.11 -14.31
N ILE A 50 -4.83 -4.55 -13.92
CA ILE A 50 -6.09 -5.31 -13.91
C ILE A 50 -6.44 -5.85 -15.30
N GLN A 51 -6.27 -5.03 -16.34
CA GLN A 51 -6.52 -5.46 -17.72
C GLN A 51 -5.51 -6.53 -18.18
N THR A 52 -4.22 -6.31 -17.94
CA THR A 52 -3.14 -7.24 -18.26
C THR A 52 -3.35 -8.59 -17.57
N LEU A 53 -3.66 -8.59 -16.27
CA LEU A 53 -3.96 -9.81 -15.51
C LEU A 53 -5.23 -10.49 -16.03
N ARG A 54 -6.28 -9.74 -16.38
CA ARG A 54 -7.51 -10.31 -16.93
C ARG A 54 -7.25 -11.02 -18.26
N GLU A 55 -6.47 -10.43 -19.15
CA GLU A 55 -6.10 -11.00 -20.45
C GLU A 55 -5.25 -12.25 -20.27
N LYS A 56 -4.19 -12.18 -19.46
CA LYS A 56 -3.38 -13.33 -19.07
C LYS A 56 -4.25 -14.46 -18.52
N ASN A 57 -5.15 -14.14 -17.57
CA ASN A 57 -6.02 -15.12 -16.93
C ASN A 57 -7.01 -15.76 -17.90
N ALA A 58 -7.45 -15.04 -18.94
CA ALA A 58 -8.28 -15.60 -20.00
C ALA A 58 -7.54 -16.66 -20.82
N GLU A 59 -6.24 -16.48 -21.04
CA GLU A 59 -5.36 -17.42 -21.74
C GLU A 59 -4.96 -18.62 -20.86
N THR A 60 -4.60 -18.37 -19.60
CA THR A 60 -4.09 -19.41 -18.68
C THR A 60 -5.20 -20.22 -18.01
N GLY A 61 -6.42 -19.68 -17.95
CA GLY A 61 -7.55 -20.28 -17.24
C GLY A 61 -7.64 -19.91 -15.75
N GLU A 62 -6.68 -19.14 -15.24
CA GLU A 62 -6.70 -18.59 -13.88
C GLU A 62 -7.92 -17.71 -13.64
N CYS A 63 -8.33 -17.57 -12.37
CA CYS A 63 -9.47 -16.75 -11.94
C CYS A 63 -10.73 -16.92 -12.82
N MET A 64 -11.09 -18.18 -13.10
CA MET A 64 -12.20 -18.55 -13.99
C MET A 64 -12.08 -17.88 -15.36
N LYS A 65 -10.93 -18.06 -16.04
CA LYS A 65 -10.63 -17.45 -17.35
C LYS A 65 -10.76 -15.93 -17.33
N GLY A 66 -10.29 -15.29 -16.26
CA GLY A 66 -10.37 -13.84 -16.07
C GLY A 66 -11.80 -13.31 -15.83
N ALA A 67 -12.76 -14.16 -15.42
CA ALA A 67 -14.10 -13.72 -15.06
C ALA A 67 -14.13 -12.93 -13.75
N TYR A 68 -13.14 -13.12 -12.89
CA TYR A 68 -12.92 -12.30 -11.70
C TYR A 68 -11.44 -12.06 -11.47
N LEU A 69 -11.15 -11.08 -10.61
CA LEU A 69 -9.85 -10.88 -9.98
C LEU A 69 -10.12 -10.41 -8.56
N TRP A 70 -9.34 -10.87 -7.60
CA TRP A 70 -9.53 -10.54 -6.20
C TRP A 70 -8.17 -10.51 -5.49
N SER A 71 -8.00 -9.51 -4.63
CA SER A 71 -6.95 -9.46 -3.62
C SER A 71 -7.55 -8.86 -2.34
N SER A 72 -7.04 -9.28 -1.19
CA SER A 72 -7.35 -8.61 0.08
C SER A 72 -6.81 -7.18 0.07
N ALA A 73 -7.56 -6.24 0.65
CA ALA A 73 -7.14 -4.84 0.76
C ALA A 73 -6.77 -4.17 -0.59
N MET A 74 -7.42 -4.58 -1.68
CA MET A 74 -7.16 -4.04 -3.03
C MET A 74 -7.61 -2.58 -3.14
N VAL A 75 -6.72 -1.73 -3.67
CA VAL A 75 -6.98 -0.34 -4.05
C VAL A 75 -6.59 -0.14 -5.51
N LEU A 76 -7.50 0.40 -6.32
CA LEU A 76 -7.19 0.73 -7.71
C LEU A 76 -6.61 2.13 -7.83
N ILE A 77 -5.52 2.27 -8.57
CA ILE A 77 -4.82 3.54 -8.79
C ILE A 77 -4.52 3.72 -10.28
N ASP A 78 -4.37 4.96 -10.74
CA ASP A 78 -4.03 5.25 -12.13
C ASP A 78 -2.55 5.00 -12.43
N ILE A 79 -1.66 5.45 -11.56
CA ILE A 79 -0.21 5.24 -11.66
C ILE A 79 0.31 4.84 -10.28
N ALA A 80 1.04 3.73 -10.19
CA ALA A 80 1.63 3.22 -8.96
C ALA A 80 3.04 3.78 -8.72
N SER A 81 3.25 5.08 -8.91
CA SER A 81 4.50 5.76 -8.54
C SER A 81 4.49 6.14 -7.06
N ARG A 82 5.67 6.36 -6.47
CA ARG A 82 5.80 6.83 -5.08
C ARG A 82 5.00 8.11 -4.86
N GLU A 83 5.14 9.10 -5.73
CA GLU A 83 4.49 10.41 -5.60
C GLU A 83 2.96 10.25 -5.61
N ARG A 84 2.43 9.47 -6.56
CA ARG A 84 0.99 9.26 -6.67
C ARG A 84 0.42 8.45 -5.51
N ILE A 85 1.14 7.45 -5.00
CA ILE A 85 0.76 6.72 -3.78
C ILE A 85 0.68 7.68 -2.58
N TYR A 86 1.66 8.58 -2.42
CA TYR A 86 1.63 9.59 -1.36
C TYR A 86 0.43 10.54 -1.51
N GLU A 87 0.16 11.04 -2.72
CA GLU A 87 -0.98 11.90 -3.01
C GLU A 87 -2.32 11.24 -2.65
N VAL A 88 -2.50 9.96 -2.99
CA VAL A 88 -3.71 9.20 -2.64
C VAL A 88 -3.85 9.02 -1.13
N ILE A 89 -2.78 8.61 -0.44
CA ILE A 89 -2.80 8.45 1.03
C ILE A 89 -3.13 9.78 1.70
N ASP A 90 -2.51 10.87 1.24
CA ASP A 90 -2.76 12.22 1.73
C ASP A 90 -4.21 12.65 1.54
N TYR A 91 -4.79 12.38 0.37
CA TYR A 91 -6.20 12.65 0.10
C TYR A 91 -7.12 11.85 1.02
N LEU A 92 -6.88 10.54 1.18
CA LEU A 92 -7.70 9.66 2.04
C LEU A 92 -7.67 10.10 3.51
N ILE A 93 -6.51 10.56 4.00
CA ILE A 93 -6.40 11.11 5.36
C ILE A 93 -7.21 12.40 5.50
N GLU A 94 -7.16 13.32 4.52
CA GLU A 94 -7.94 14.57 4.56
C GLU A 94 -9.45 14.35 4.52
N LYS A 95 -9.88 13.25 3.88
CA LYS A 95 -11.29 12.87 3.78
C LYS A 95 -11.78 12.00 4.92
N ASP A 96 -10.91 11.64 5.87
CA ASP A 96 -11.20 10.69 6.95
C ASP A 96 -11.63 9.29 6.41
N GLU A 97 -11.16 8.94 5.20
CA GLU A 97 -11.47 7.68 4.50
C GLU A 97 -10.36 6.63 4.65
N PHE A 98 -9.19 7.03 5.14
CA PHE A 98 -8.00 6.19 5.23
C PHE A 98 -8.27 4.85 5.93
N GLU A 99 -8.87 4.86 7.12
CA GLU A 99 -9.13 3.64 7.91
C GLU A 99 -10.21 2.74 7.30
N SER A 100 -10.99 3.24 6.34
CA SER A 100 -11.98 2.46 5.59
C SER A 100 -11.38 1.78 4.35
N VAL A 101 -10.30 2.35 3.80
CA VAL A 101 -9.63 1.85 2.60
C VAL A 101 -8.47 0.91 2.95
N PHE A 102 -7.68 1.27 3.95
CA PHE A 102 -6.56 0.45 4.40
C PHE A 102 -6.99 -0.58 5.44
N THR A 103 -6.38 -1.76 5.39
CA THR A 103 -6.59 -2.80 6.41
C THR A 103 -5.63 -2.59 7.57
N ARG A 104 -6.18 -2.62 8.80
CA ARG A 104 -5.35 -2.55 10.03
C ARG A 104 -4.50 -3.81 10.16
N TYR A 105 -3.21 -3.61 10.39
CA TYR A 105 -2.26 -4.64 10.79
C TYR A 105 -1.93 -4.50 12.28
N PRO A 106 -1.42 -5.55 12.96
CA PRO A 106 -0.86 -5.39 14.30
C PRO A 106 0.12 -4.22 14.40
N ASP A 107 0.07 -3.54 15.53
CA ASP A 107 0.94 -2.38 15.81
C ASP A 107 2.40 -2.82 15.84
N VAL A 108 3.29 -1.87 15.55
CA VAL A 108 4.73 -2.13 15.54
C VAL A 108 5.22 -2.36 16.96
N ASP A 109 5.82 -3.52 17.17
CA ASP A 109 6.47 -3.88 18.43
C ASP A 109 7.68 -2.98 18.70
N VAL A 110 7.95 -2.69 19.97
CA VAL A 110 9.09 -1.83 20.37
C VAL A 110 10.43 -2.43 19.92
N GLU A 111 10.50 -3.74 19.80
CA GLU A 111 11.69 -4.46 19.32
C GLU A 111 12.01 -4.15 17.85
N ASP A 112 11.02 -3.72 17.06
CA ASP A 112 11.15 -3.41 15.63
C ASP A 112 11.47 -1.93 15.36
N ASP A 113 11.72 -1.11 16.38
CA ASP A 113 11.99 0.33 16.24
C ASP A 113 13.17 0.61 15.28
N TYR A 114 14.14 -0.31 15.18
CA TYR A 114 15.31 -0.19 14.31
C TYR A 114 14.98 -0.23 12.81
N LEU A 115 13.77 -0.65 12.42
CA LEU A 115 13.29 -0.64 11.04
C LEU A 115 12.80 0.73 10.59
N TYR A 116 12.70 1.71 11.50
CA TYR A 116 12.13 3.02 11.25
C TYR A 116 13.15 4.13 11.50
N PRO A 117 12.94 5.35 10.95
CA PRO A 117 13.81 6.48 11.23
C PRO A 117 13.95 6.75 12.73
N GLU A 118 15.15 7.17 13.16
CA GLU A 118 15.41 7.50 14.56
C GLU A 118 14.43 8.56 15.07
N GLY A 119 13.81 8.30 16.22
CA GLY A 119 12.82 9.21 16.83
C GLY A 119 11.44 9.22 16.16
N PHE A 120 11.16 8.29 15.23
CA PHE A 120 9.87 8.22 14.54
C PHE A 120 8.69 7.91 15.48
N PHE A 121 8.85 6.93 16.38
CA PHE A 121 7.80 6.55 17.30
C PHE A 121 7.71 7.51 18.49
N LYS A 122 6.48 7.96 18.78
CA LYS A 122 6.21 8.74 19.99
C LYS A 122 6.33 7.81 21.20
N MET A 123 6.99 8.29 22.26
CA MET A 123 7.01 7.55 23.53
C MET A 123 5.58 7.31 24.01
N SER A 124 5.28 6.06 24.36
CA SER A 124 4.01 5.71 24.99
C SER A 124 3.90 6.53 26.29
N ASN A 125 2.92 7.45 26.37
CA ASN A 125 2.56 8.02 27.66
C ASN A 125 2.04 6.86 28.52
N LYS A 126 2.81 6.51 29.55
CA LYS A 126 2.34 5.64 30.63
C LYS A 126 1.20 6.30 31.39
#